data_AF-A0A3B9IND7-F1
#
_entry.id   AF-A0A3B9IND7-F1
#
_cell.length_a   1.000
_cell.length_b   1.000
_cell.length_c   1.000
_cell.angle_alpha   90.00
_cell.angle_beta   90.00
_cell.angle_gamma   90.00
#
_symmetry.space_group_name_H-M   'P 1'
#
loop_
_entity.id
_entity.type
_entity.pdbx_description
1 polymer ?
#
loop_
_entity_poly.entity_id
_entity_poly.type
_entity_poly.pdbx_seq_one_letter_code
_entity_poly.pdbx_strand_id
1 'polypeptide(L)'
;MDAVPGPRALGRDEGADRMSRLTALSVIAILSVGLAACDSARETLGLNKRAPDEFAVVPRAPLVLPPNYDLRPPEPGAPRPQEATPAQAARQALTGTAPAAAPVANGIDPLDQAVLARTGGDRADPSIRATIAQENTQLAEASESFVDDLLFWQEREQPGTVIDAGAEQRRLQTNQAVGRPIDTGETPIIERKRRGLLEGIF
;
A
#
# COMPACT_ATOMS: atom_id res chain seq x y z
N MET A 1 -18.68 51.53 -84.66
CA MET A 1 -17.44 51.03 -85.30
C MET A 1 -16.39 52.08 -85.00
N ASP A 2 -15.40 51.89 -84.13
CA ASP A 2 -14.56 50.72 -83.91
C ASP A 2 -14.10 50.57 -82.45
N ALA A 3 -13.71 49.33 -82.11
CA ALA A 3 -13.41 48.86 -80.76
C ALA A 3 -12.08 49.40 -80.19
N VAL A 4 -12.09 49.74 -78.90
CA VAL A 4 -10.90 50.03 -78.08
C VAL A 4 -10.30 48.71 -77.57
N PRO A 5 -8.99 48.45 -77.70
CA PRO A 5 -8.37 47.24 -77.19
C PRO A 5 -8.09 47.35 -75.67
N GLY A 6 -8.46 46.31 -74.93
CA GLY A 6 -8.18 46.20 -73.49
C GLY A 6 -6.70 45.97 -73.16
N PRO A 7 -6.24 46.31 -71.94
CA PRO A 7 -4.87 46.11 -71.52
C PRO A 7 -4.55 44.62 -71.38
N ARG A 8 -3.41 44.23 -71.96
CA ARG A 8 -2.82 42.89 -71.92
C ARG A 8 -2.49 42.49 -70.48
N ALA A 9 -2.88 41.27 -70.12
CA ALA A 9 -2.51 40.60 -68.87
C ALA A 9 -0.98 40.54 -68.73
N LEU A 10 -0.47 41.13 -67.65
CA LEU A 10 0.91 40.96 -67.21
C LEU A 10 1.01 39.53 -66.63
N GLY A 11 1.70 38.64 -67.36
CA GLY A 11 1.96 37.27 -66.91
C GLY A 11 2.68 37.31 -65.55
N ARG A 12 2.01 36.82 -64.51
CA ARG A 12 2.61 36.60 -63.20
C ARG A 12 3.66 35.51 -63.35
N ASP A 13 4.89 35.85 -63.00
CA ASP A 13 6.07 34.98 -63.06
C ASP A 13 5.93 33.83 -62.03
N GLU A 14 5.16 32.79 -62.38
CA GLU A 14 4.86 31.66 -61.47
C GLU A 14 6.13 30.90 -61.04
N GLY A 15 7.20 30.96 -61.84
CA GLY A 15 8.46 30.26 -61.57
C GLY A 15 9.23 30.86 -60.40
N ALA A 16 9.31 32.19 -60.31
CA ALA A 16 10.02 32.88 -59.23
C ALA A 16 9.30 32.71 -57.88
N ASP A 17 7.96 32.74 -57.89
CA ASP A 17 7.13 32.58 -56.69
C ASP A 17 7.19 31.12 -56.15
N ARG A 18 7.28 30.12 -57.03
CA ARG A 18 7.50 28.70 -56.64
C ARG A 18 8.92 28.46 -56.10
N MET A 19 9.94 29.04 -56.72
CA MET A 19 11.34 28.93 -56.27
C MET A 19 11.53 29.57 -54.89
N SER A 20 10.94 30.75 -54.65
CA SER A 20 10.97 31.45 -53.37
C SER A 20 10.23 30.70 -52.25
N ARG A 21 9.11 30.04 -52.57
CA ARG A 21 8.40 29.18 -51.62
C ARG A 21 9.18 27.91 -51.29
N LEU A 22 9.88 27.31 -52.26
CA LEU A 22 10.73 26.15 -52.04
C LEU A 22 11.96 26.48 -51.18
N THR A 23 12.60 27.63 -51.41
CA THR A 23 13.70 28.08 -50.56
C THR A 23 13.23 28.43 -49.16
N ALA A 24 12.09 29.12 -49.01
CA ALA A 24 11.49 29.38 -47.69
C ALA A 24 11.16 28.09 -46.93
N LEU A 25 10.57 27.09 -47.59
CA LEU A 25 10.29 25.78 -46.99
C LEU A 25 11.57 25.05 -46.56
N SER A 26 12.64 25.13 -47.36
CA SER A 26 13.93 24.53 -47.00
C SER A 26 14.59 25.20 -45.78
N VAL A 27 14.50 26.53 -45.68
CA VAL A 27 15.01 27.28 -44.53
C VAL A 27 14.23 26.93 -43.25
N ILE A 28 12.90 26.83 -43.34
CA ILE A 28 12.05 26.44 -42.22
C ILE A 28 12.37 25.00 -41.77
N ALA A 29 12.60 24.08 -42.72
CA ALA A 29 12.96 22.69 -42.41
C ALA A 29 14.33 22.58 -41.74
N ILE A 30 15.32 23.36 -42.16
CA ILE A 30 16.64 23.39 -41.53
C ILE A 30 16.55 23.98 -40.11
N LEU A 31 15.76 25.05 -39.95
CA LEU A 31 15.56 25.70 -38.65
C LEU A 31 14.88 24.76 -37.65
N SER A 32 13.85 24.01 -38.07
CA SER A 32 13.15 23.07 -37.18
C SER A 32 14.05 21.93 -36.70
N VAL A 33 14.95 21.42 -37.55
CA VAL A 33 15.95 20.42 -37.16
C VAL A 33 16.96 21.00 -36.17
N GLY A 34 17.39 22.25 -36.36
CA GLY A 34 18.30 22.93 -35.43
C GLY A 34 17.71 23.11 -34.03
N LEU A 35 16.41 23.46 -33.94
CA LEU A 35 15.72 23.58 -32.65
C LEU A 35 15.57 22.22 -31.94
N ALA A 36 15.27 21.14 -32.66
CA ALA A 36 15.19 19.79 -32.09
C ALA A 36 16.56 19.27 -31.59
N ALA A 37 17.65 19.63 -32.27
CA ALA A 37 19.00 19.27 -31.87
C ALA A 37 19.43 19.95 -30.55
N CYS A 38 19.00 21.19 -30.30
CA CYS A 38 19.31 21.91 -29.07
C CYS A 38 18.71 21.24 -27.82
N ASP A 39 17.53 20.62 -27.92
CA ASP A 39 16.91 19.90 -26.80
C ASP A 39 17.66 18.61 -26.47
N SER A 40 18.08 17.86 -27.49
CA SER A 40 18.91 16.66 -27.34
C SER A 40 20.31 16.98 -26.78
N ALA A 41 20.91 18.10 -27.20
CA ALA A 41 22.17 18.58 -26.66
C ALA A 41 22.06 18.96 -25.17
N ARG A 42 20.93 19.57 -24.77
CA ARG A 42 20.66 19.93 -23.36
C ARG A 42 20.57 18.71 -22.45
N GLU A 43 19.98 17.63 -22.94
CA GLU A 43 19.87 16.35 -22.23
C GLU A 43 21.23 15.66 -22.08
N THR A 44 22.02 15.59 -23.17
CA THR A 44 23.35 14.96 -23.17
C THR A 44 24.38 15.74 -22.35
N LEU A 45 24.26 17.08 -22.30
CA LEU A 45 25.08 17.94 -21.46
C LEU A 45 24.63 17.98 -19.99
N GLY A 46 23.54 17.29 -19.63
CA GLY A 46 23.05 17.20 -18.25
C GLY A 46 22.44 18.50 -17.72
N LEU A 47 22.06 19.44 -18.59
CA LEU A 47 21.38 20.68 -18.23
C LEU A 47 19.88 20.46 -17.93
N ASN A 48 19.35 19.25 -18.19
CA ASN A 48 18.04 18.82 -17.73
C ASN A 48 18.14 18.16 -16.36
N LYS A 49 17.39 18.69 -15.40
CA LYS A 49 17.35 18.19 -14.03
C LYS A 49 16.43 16.97 -13.97
N ARG A 50 16.99 15.76 -14.05
CA ARG A 50 16.32 14.53 -13.66
C ARG A 50 16.40 14.38 -12.14
N ALA A 51 15.35 14.80 -11.43
CA ALA A 51 15.24 14.52 -10.01
C ALA A 51 15.03 13.00 -9.81
N PRO A 52 15.72 12.35 -8.86
CA PRO A 52 15.41 10.99 -8.46
C PRO A 52 13.95 10.91 -7.97
N ASP A 53 13.27 9.83 -8.28
CA ASP A 53 11.91 9.56 -7.80
C ASP A 53 11.91 9.47 -6.27
N GLU A 54 11.34 10.48 -5.62
CA GLU A 54 11.24 10.57 -4.16
C GLU A 54 10.41 9.45 -3.52
N PHE A 55 9.58 8.73 -4.30
CA PHE A 55 8.82 7.58 -3.82
C PHE A 55 9.56 6.25 -3.98
N ALA A 56 10.67 6.24 -4.72
CA ALA A 56 11.54 5.08 -4.88
C ALA A 56 12.63 4.96 -3.79
N VAL A 57 12.56 5.78 -2.74
CA VAL A 57 13.52 5.76 -1.63
C VAL A 57 13.26 4.54 -0.73
N VAL A 58 14.07 3.50 -0.91
CA VAL A 58 14.07 2.34 -0.01
C VAL A 58 15.00 2.64 1.18
N PRO A 59 14.50 2.63 2.44
CA PRO A 59 15.37 2.78 3.60
C PRO A 59 16.32 1.58 3.69
N ARG A 60 17.61 1.87 3.83
CA ARG A 60 18.63 0.83 4.03
C ARG A 60 18.74 0.51 5.51
N ALA A 61 18.92 -0.77 5.84
CA ALA A 61 19.17 -1.19 7.21
C ALA A 61 20.45 -0.52 7.75
N PRO A 62 20.46 -0.07 9.01
CA PRO A 62 21.64 0.53 9.63
C PRO A 62 22.78 -0.49 9.70
N LEU A 63 24.02 -0.01 9.53
CA LEU A 63 25.19 -0.87 9.66
C LEU A 63 25.46 -1.16 11.14
N VAL A 64 25.38 -2.44 11.53
CA VAL A 64 25.76 -2.92 12.86
C VAL A 64 27.06 -3.70 12.74
N LEU A 65 28.03 -3.36 13.58
CA LEU A 65 29.33 -4.01 13.59
C LEU A 65 29.21 -5.31 14.42
N PRO A 66 29.40 -6.49 13.82
CA PRO A 66 29.24 -7.74 14.54
C PRO A 66 30.38 -7.90 15.58
N PRO A 67 30.09 -8.46 16.76
CA PRO A 67 31.07 -8.61 17.84
C PRO A 67 32.28 -9.50 17.47
N ASN A 68 32.14 -10.37 16.46
CA ASN A 68 33.10 -11.45 16.22
C ASN A 68 33.92 -11.29 14.93
N TYR A 69 33.60 -10.35 14.03
CA TYR A 69 34.28 -10.14 12.73
C TYR A 69 34.53 -11.37 11.83
N ASP A 70 34.03 -12.56 12.17
CA ASP A 70 34.28 -13.84 11.50
C ASP A 70 33.55 -14.00 10.13
N LEU A 71 33.04 -12.91 9.56
CA LEU A 71 32.34 -12.96 8.29
C LEU A 71 33.33 -12.80 7.14
N ARG A 72 33.32 -13.79 6.24
CA ARG A 72 33.99 -13.68 4.94
C ARG A 72 33.42 -12.43 4.21
N PRO A 73 34.28 -11.58 3.62
CA PRO A 73 33.81 -10.44 2.83
C PRO A 73 32.79 -10.89 1.78
N PRO A 74 31.63 -10.23 1.68
CA PRO A 74 30.65 -10.58 0.66
C PRO A 74 31.25 -10.37 -0.74
N GLU A 75 30.91 -11.26 -1.66
CA GLU A 75 31.37 -11.16 -3.04
C GLU A 75 30.84 -9.86 -3.70
N PRO A 76 31.69 -9.12 -4.42
CA PRO A 76 31.23 -7.93 -5.15
C PRO A 76 30.06 -8.28 -6.09
N GLY A 77 28.90 -7.66 -5.86
CA GLY A 77 27.69 -7.85 -6.67
C GLY A 77 26.70 -8.92 -6.17
N ALA A 78 27.04 -9.68 -5.13
CA ALA A 78 26.09 -10.59 -4.49
C ALA A 78 25.02 -9.81 -3.70
N PRO A 79 23.75 -10.29 -3.68
CA PRO A 79 22.71 -9.68 -2.87
C PRO A 79 23.10 -9.72 -1.39
N ARG A 80 22.94 -8.59 -0.71
CA ARG A 80 23.29 -8.46 0.70
C ARG A 80 22.35 -9.31 1.54
N PRO A 81 22.86 -10.22 2.40
CA PRO A 81 22.01 -11.08 3.23
C PRO A 81 21.10 -10.31 4.20
N GLN A 82 21.47 -9.08 4.55
CA GLN A 82 20.75 -8.23 5.49
C GLN A 82 19.66 -7.37 4.84
N GLU A 83 19.60 -7.30 3.51
CA GLU A 83 18.63 -6.47 2.79
C GLU A 83 17.40 -7.30 2.39
N ALA A 84 16.27 -7.06 3.05
CA ALA A 84 14.99 -7.57 2.60
C ALA A 84 14.60 -6.91 1.28
N THR A 85 14.13 -7.70 0.32
CA THR A 85 13.60 -7.15 -0.95
C THR A 85 12.33 -6.32 -0.69
N PRO A 86 11.98 -5.33 -1.53
CA PRO A 86 10.76 -4.53 -1.37
C PRO A 86 9.48 -5.39 -1.24
N ALA A 87 9.42 -6.50 -1.98
CA ALA A 87 8.31 -7.44 -1.90
C ALA A 87 8.25 -8.18 -0.55
N GLN A 88 9.39 -8.50 0.05
CA GLN A 88 9.46 -9.11 1.40
C GLN A 88 9.07 -8.11 2.48
N ALA A 89 9.52 -6.85 2.36
CA ALA A 89 9.13 -5.77 3.27
C ALA A 89 7.61 -5.49 3.20
N ALA A 90 7.04 -5.45 1.98
CA ALA A 90 5.61 -5.28 1.79
C ALA A 90 4.79 -6.43 2.40
N ARG A 91 5.22 -7.69 2.19
CA ARG A 91 4.58 -8.84 2.84
C ARG A 91 4.64 -8.75 4.36
N GLN A 92 5.80 -8.41 4.93
CA GLN A 92 5.93 -8.25 6.38
C GLN A 92 5.03 -7.14 6.94
N ALA A 93 4.88 -6.03 6.21
CA ALA A 93 3.98 -4.94 6.60
C ALA A 93 2.49 -5.37 6.55
N LEU A 94 2.12 -6.22 5.58
CA LEU A 94 0.75 -6.69 5.39
C LEU A 94 0.37 -7.86 6.31
N THR A 95 1.29 -8.79 6.57
CA THR A 95 1.02 -10.03 7.30
C THR A 95 1.58 -10.03 8.73
N GLY A 96 2.38 -9.03 9.09
CA GLY A 96 3.10 -8.97 10.37
C GLY A 96 4.15 -10.06 10.55
N THR A 97 4.39 -10.88 9.52
CA THR A 97 5.29 -12.05 9.56
C THR A 97 6.55 -11.71 8.79
N ALA A 98 7.69 -11.60 9.49
CA ALA A 98 8.97 -11.48 8.81
C ALA A 98 9.22 -12.75 7.97
N PRO A 99 9.76 -12.64 6.73
CA PRO A 99 10.26 -13.82 6.03
C PRO A 99 11.26 -14.50 6.96
N ALA A 100 11.21 -15.83 7.06
CA ALA A 100 12.05 -16.61 7.96
C ALA A 100 13.52 -16.20 7.78
N ALA A 101 14.00 -15.33 8.68
CA ALA A 101 15.40 -15.03 8.79
C ALA A 101 16.10 -16.35 9.12
N ALA A 102 17.30 -16.56 8.58
CA ALA A 102 18.24 -17.54 9.11
C ALA A 102 18.20 -17.44 10.64
N PRO A 103 18.21 -18.57 11.38
CA PRO A 103 17.84 -18.62 12.79
C PRO A 103 18.65 -17.58 13.54
N VAL A 104 18.03 -16.42 13.77
CA VAL A 104 18.44 -15.53 14.83
C VAL A 104 18.37 -16.41 16.06
N ALA A 105 19.49 -16.50 16.77
CA ALA A 105 19.54 -17.09 18.09
C ALA A 105 18.55 -16.32 18.96
N ASN A 106 17.30 -16.74 18.92
CA ASN A 106 16.19 -16.22 19.69
C ASN A 106 16.40 -16.71 21.12
N GLY A 107 17.28 -16.04 21.85
CA GLY A 107 17.15 -16.03 23.30
C GLY A 107 15.97 -15.11 23.61
N ILE A 108 14.82 -15.67 23.95
CA ILE A 108 13.79 -14.91 24.67
C ILE A 108 14.48 -14.30 25.89
N ASP A 109 14.36 -12.99 26.09
CA ASP A 109 14.94 -12.32 27.25
C ASP A 109 14.46 -13.04 28.53
N PRO A 110 15.32 -13.31 29.52
CA PRO A 110 14.90 -13.90 30.79
C PRO A 110 13.68 -13.22 31.42
N LEU A 111 13.51 -11.91 31.24
CA LEU A 111 12.31 -11.20 31.68
C LEU A 111 11.06 -11.62 30.91
N ASP A 112 11.15 -11.70 29.59
CA ASP A 112 10.05 -12.13 28.73
C ASP A 112 9.65 -13.58 29.04
N GLN A 113 10.63 -14.45 29.29
CA GLN A 113 10.38 -15.83 29.69
C GLN A 113 9.67 -15.91 31.04
N ALA A 114 10.02 -15.05 32.01
CA ALA A 114 9.34 -14.97 33.30
C ALA A 114 7.90 -14.44 33.17
N VAL A 115 7.66 -13.48 32.27
CA VAL A 115 6.31 -12.99 31.96
C VAL A 115 5.48 -14.10 31.30
N LEU A 116 6.02 -14.78 30.29
CA LEU A 116 5.38 -15.90 29.60
C LEU A 116 4.98 -17.03 30.57
N ALA A 117 5.88 -17.41 31.48
CA ALA A 117 5.60 -18.42 32.50
C ALA A 117 4.48 -17.97 33.47
N ARG A 118 4.44 -16.69 33.84
CA ARG A 118 3.38 -16.14 34.71
C ARG A 118 2.03 -16.01 34.01
N THR A 119 2.01 -15.70 32.72
CA THR A 119 0.78 -15.56 31.92
C THR A 119 0.33 -16.90 31.32
N GLY A 120 1.18 -17.93 31.37
CA GLY A 120 0.93 -19.24 30.76
C GLY A 120 1.07 -19.24 29.23
N GLY A 121 1.69 -18.21 28.65
CA GLY A 121 1.90 -18.12 27.20
C GLY A 121 2.86 -19.19 26.67
N ASP A 122 3.70 -19.77 27.52
CA ASP A 122 4.56 -20.92 27.22
C ASP A 122 3.79 -22.23 27.00
N ARG A 123 2.52 -22.30 27.46
CA ARG A 123 1.62 -23.46 27.32
C ARG A 123 0.57 -23.30 26.22
N ALA A 124 0.64 -22.23 25.43
CA ALA A 124 -0.31 -22.00 24.34
C ALA A 124 -0.15 -23.06 23.24
N ASP A 125 -1.26 -23.64 22.78
CA ASP A 125 -1.26 -24.57 21.66
C ASP A 125 -0.84 -23.81 20.37
N PRO A 126 0.24 -24.23 19.68
CA PRO A 126 0.69 -23.57 18.46
C PRO A 126 -0.34 -23.62 17.33
N SER A 127 -1.26 -24.58 17.36
CA SER A 127 -2.34 -24.77 16.38
C SER A 127 -3.62 -23.99 16.71
N ILE A 128 -3.71 -23.31 17.86
CA ILE A 128 -4.96 -22.67 18.34
C ILE A 128 -5.58 -21.72 17.31
N ARG A 129 -4.75 -21.02 16.51
CA ARG A 129 -5.23 -20.12 15.46
C ARG A 129 -5.92 -20.87 14.32
N ALA A 130 -5.38 -22.03 13.95
CA ALA A 130 -5.98 -22.89 12.93
C ALA A 130 -7.29 -23.51 13.45
N THR A 131 -7.31 -23.95 14.70
CA THR A 131 -8.52 -24.46 15.37
C THR A 131 -9.63 -23.41 15.40
N ILE A 132 -9.34 -22.20 15.91
CA ILE A 132 -10.32 -21.10 15.96
C ILE A 132 -10.82 -20.74 14.56
N ALA A 133 -9.93 -20.69 13.57
CA ALA A 133 -10.35 -20.41 12.19
C ALA A 133 -11.32 -21.50 11.69
N GLN A 134 -10.98 -22.77 11.86
CA GLN A 134 -11.82 -23.89 11.46
C GLN A 134 -13.18 -23.90 12.19
N GLU A 135 -13.20 -23.62 13.48
CA GLU A 135 -14.44 -23.53 14.28
C GLU A 135 -15.32 -22.37 13.82
N ASN A 136 -14.74 -21.18 13.61
CA ASN A 136 -15.46 -20.01 13.12
C ASN A 136 -16.05 -20.23 11.72
N THR A 137 -15.31 -20.94 10.84
CA THR A 137 -15.80 -21.24 9.49
C THR A 137 -17.01 -22.18 9.53
N GLN A 138 -16.97 -23.22 10.37
CA GLN A 138 -18.10 -24.13 10.57
C GLN A 138 -19.35 -23.42 11.15
N LEU A 139 -19.15 -22.49 12.09
CA LEU A 139 -20.25 -21.69 12.63
C LEU A 139 -20.87 -20.76 11.58
N ALA A 140 -20.04 -20.16 10.72
CA ALA A 140 -20.52 -19.33 9.62
C ALA A 140 -21.34 -20.16 8.61
N GLU A 141 -20.82 -21.31 8.17
CA GLU A 141 -21.53 -22.19 7.22
C GLU A 141 -22.84 -22.76 7.81
N ALA A 142 -22.87 -23.13 9.09
CA ALA A 142 -24.08 -23.62 9.75
C ALA A 142 -25.20 -22.56 9.80
N SER A 143 -24.85 -21.27 9.72
CA SER A 143 -25.80 -20.16 9.67
C SER A 143 -26.33 -19.85 8.26
N GLU A 144 -25.71 -20.37 7.20
CA GLU A 144 -26.07 -20.11 5.80
C GLU A 144 -27.05 -21.16 5.22
N SER A 145 -28.10 -21.53 5.97
CA SER A 145 -29.12 -22.40 5.39
C SER A 145 -29.96 -21.63 4.36
N PHE A 146 -30.24 -22.24 3.19
CA PHE A 146 -31.07 -21.63 2.13
C PHE A 146 -32.45 -21.14 2.63
N VAL A 147 -33.01 -21.81 3.64
CA VAL A 147 -34.27 -21.40 4.27
C VAL A 147 -34.09 -20.13 5.11
N ASP A 148 -32.93 -19.95 5.73
CA ASP A 148 -32.57 -18.78 6.54
C ASP A 148 -32.32 -17.54 5.68
N ASP A 149 -31.66 -17.69 4.51
CA ASP A 149 -31.53 -16.64 3.49
C ASP A 149 -32.89 -16.08 3.04
N LEU A 150 -33.87 -16.98 2.85
CA LEU A 150 -35.22 -16.59 2.42
C LEU A 150 -36.02 -15.94 3.55
N LEU A 151 -35.84 -16.41 4.80
CA LEU A 151 -36.54 -15.90 5.98
C LEU A 151 -35.98 -14.55 6.48
N PHE A 152 -34.68 -14.33 6.34
CA PHE A 152 -33.94 -13.16 6.81
C PHE A 152 -33.24 -12.44 5.65
N TRP A 153 -34.01 -12.05 4.62
CA TRP A 153 -33.48 -11.29 3.46
C TRP A 153 -32.86 -9.93 3.83
N GLN A 154 -33.07 -9.47 5.06
CA GLN A 154 -32.58 -8.21 5.58
C GLN A 154 -31.17 -8.38 6.19
N GLU A 155 -30.35 -7.34 6.15
CA GLU A 155 -28.96 -7.35 6.63
C GLU A 155 -28.80 -8.11 7.95
N ARG A 156 -28.00 -9.18 7.91
CA ARG A 156 -27.70 -10.02 9.07
C ARG A 156 -26.92 -9.23 10.10
N GLU A 157 -27.33 -9.33 11.36
CA GLU A 157 -26.52 -8.85 12.48
C GLU A 157 -25.26 -9.71 12.58
N GLN A 158 -24.08 -9.07 12.50
CA GLN A 158 -22.80 -9.79 12.63
C GLN A 158 -22.75 -10.54 13.97
N PRO A 159 -22.40 -11.83 13.98
CA PRO A 159 -22.31 -12.61 15.21
C PRO A 159 -21.20 -12.03 16.10
N GLY A 160 -21.53 -11.71 17.35
CA GLY A 160 -20.56 -11.24 18.33
C GLY A 160 -21.17 -10.36 19.41
N THR A 161 -20.68 -10.52 20.64
CA THR A 161 -21.00 -9.62 21.76
C THR A 161 -20.05 -8.43 21.70
N VAL A 162 -20.56 -7.25 21.38
CA VAL A 162 -19.74 -6.03 21.30
C VAL A 162 -19.60 -5.43 22.70
N ILE A 163 -18.37 -5.33 23.20
CA ILE A 163 -18.06 -4.67 24.46
C ILE A 163 -18.09 -3.15 24.26
N ASP A 164 -18.70 -2.41 25.19
CA ASP A 164 -18.60 -0.95 25.23
C ASP A 164 -17.21 -0.55 25.75
N ALA A 165 -16.32 -0.16 24.84
CA ALA A 165 -14.96 0.22 25.17
C ALA A 165 -14.89 1.39 26.17
N GLY A 166 -15.79 2.37 26.06
CA GLY A 166 -15.79 3.55 26.92
C GLY A 166 -16.29 3.22 28.33
N ALA A 167 -17.34 2.42 28.44
CA ALA A 167 -17.83 1.94 29.74
C ALA A 167 -16.83 0.97 30.39
N GLU A 168 -16.19 0.09 29.62
CA GLU A 168 -15.20 -0.86 30.12
C GLU A 168 -13.95 -0.16 30.66
N GLN A 169 -13.47 0.87 29.96
CA GLN A 169 -12.36 1.68 30.46
C GLN A 169 -12.69 2.32 31.82
N ARG A 170 -13.91 2.84 32.00
CA ARG A 170 -14.34 3.42 33.29
C ARG A 170 -14.41 2.36 34.39
N ARG A 171 -14.90 1.15 34.08
CA ARG A 171 -14.91 0.02 35.03
C ARG A 171 -13.50 -0.33 35.50
N LEU A 172 -12.56 -0.47 34.56
CA LEU A 172 -11.16 -0.78 34.86
C LEU A 172 -10.50 0.30 35.73
N GLN A 173 -10.71 1.58 35.40
CA GLN A 173 -10.21 2.71 36.19
C GLN A 173 -10.78 2.70 37.62
N THR A 174 -12.06 2.36 37.77
CA THR A 174 -12.73 2.30 39.07
C THR A 174 -12.19 1.14 39.91
N ASN A 175 -11.99 -0.03 39.31
CA ASN A 175 -11.39 -1.18 39.99
C ASN A 175 -9.97 -0.89 40.46
N GLN A 176 -9.15 -0.26 39.61
CA GLN A 176 -7.79 0.16 39.97
C GLN A 176 -7.79 1.17 41.12
N ALA A 177 -8.68 2.17 41.09
CA ALA A 177 -8.78 3.19 42.14
C ALA A 177 -9.20 2.62 43.50
N VAL A 178 -10.03 1.58 43.51
CA VAL A 178 -10.51 0.90 44.72
C VAL A 178 -9.59 -0.27 45.13
N GLY A 179 -8.52 -0.54 44.36
CA GLY A 179 -7.59 -1.65 44.62
C GLY A 179 -8.20 -3.05 44.40
N ARG A 180 -9.27 -3.13 43.61
CA ARG A 180 -9.91 -4.40 43.22
C ARG A 180 -9.19 -5.01 42.01
N PRO A 181 -9.17 -6.34 41.90
CA PRO A 181 -8.70 -7.04 40.70
C PRO A 181 -9.43 -6.56 39.43
N ILE A 182 -8.71 -6.53 38.29
CA ILE A 182 -9.21 -6.01 37.00
C ILE A 182 -10.36 -6.84 36.40
N ASP A 183 -10.46 -8.11 36.77
CA ASP A 183 -11.50 -9.06 36.39
C ASP A 183 -12.79 -8.96 37.23
N THR A 184 -12.82 -8.05 38.22
CA THR A 184 -13.97 -7.92 39.12
C THR A 184 -15.11 -7.12 38.47
N GLY A 185 -16.31 -7.70 38.39
CA GLY A 185 -17.53 -7.04 37.93
C GLY A 185 -17.97 -7.42 36.52
N GLU A 186 -19.18 -7.03 36.13
CA GLU A 186 -19.74 -7.32 34.81
C GLU A 186 -19.09 -6.45 33.72
N THR A 187 -18.76 -7.07 32.59
CA THR A 187 -18.23 -6.37 31.41
C THR A 187 -19.38 -5.67 30.69
N PRO A 188 -19.31 -4.35 30.46
CA PRO A 188 -20.40 -3.62 29.82
C PRO A 188 -20.48 -3.99 28.34
N ILE A 189 -21.65 -4.49 27.95
CA ILE A 189 -21.94 -4.95 26.58
C ILE A 189 -22.90 -3.95 25.93
N ILE A 190 -22.65 -3.64 24.66
CA ILE A 190 -23.58 -2.87 23.84
C ILE A 190 -24.71 -3.80 23.41
N GLU A 191 -25.85 -3.73 24.09
CA GLU A 191 -27.08 -4.39 23.66
C GLU A 191 -27.64 -3.70 22.42
N ARG A 192 -27.48 -4.33 21.26
CA ARG A 192 -28.14 -3.89 20.03
C ARG A 192 -29.58 -4.42 20.07
N LYS A 193 -30.55 -3.52 20.24
CA LYS A 193 -31.97 -3.89 20.16
C LYS A 193 -32.27 -4.37 18.74
N ARG A 194 -32.70 -5.63 18.61
CA ARG A 194 -33.22 -6.17 17.35
C ARG A 194 -34.42 -5.33 16.95
N ARG A 195 -34.36 -4.69 15.77
CA ARG A 195 -35.53 -4.05 15.19
C ARG A 195 -36.56 -5.14 14.89
N GLY A 196 -37.78 -4.96 15.39
CA GLY A 196 -38.87 -5.88 15.10
C GLY A 196 -39.27 -5.79 13.63
N LEU A 197 -39.74 -6.90 13.04
CA LEU A 197 -40.22 -7.00 11.65
C LEU A 197 -41.27 -5.93 11.24
N LEU A 198 -41.88 -5.23 12.21
CA LEU A 198 -42.94 -4.25 12.00
C LEU A 198 -42.58 -2.81 12.42
N GLU A 199 -41.35 -2.56 12.89
CA GLU A 199 -40.94 -1.24 13.43
C GLU A 199 -40.65 -0.19 12.34
N GLY A 200 -40.79 -0.56 11.05
CA GLY A 200 -40.66 0.33 9.90
C GLY A 200 -41.88 0.38 8.98
N ILE A 201 -43.02 -0.19 9.38
CA ILE A 201 -44.24 -0.31 8.55
C ILE A 201 -45.41 0.53 9.12
N PHE A 202 -45.28 1.09 10.32
CA PHE A 202 -46.24 2.02 10.94
C PHE A 202 -45.55 3.30 11.40
#